data_AF-D6TZ19-F1
#
_entry.id   AF-D6TZ19-F1
#
_cell.length_a   1.000
_cell.length_b   1.000
_cell.length_c   1.000
_cell.angle_alpha   90.00
_cell.angle_beta   90.00
_cell.angle_gamma   90.00
#
_symmetry.space_group_name_H-M   'P 1'
#
loop_
_entity.id
_entity.type
_entity.pdbx_description
1 polymer ?
#
loop_
_entity_poly.entity_id
_entity_poly.type
_entity_poly.pdbx_seq_one_letter_code
_entity_poly.pdbx_strand_id
1 'polypeptide(L)'
;MLSHTNQSTNKEHRRQFGWIEKTIGGISEAIERAVFTEEHAHKAGWLQKLDPRAKLGMFLVTVLAASLSHSLFMLLAFYLVLLLVARGSQVPFDFFVRRVWLGIPFFAGIVILPAIFLVPNGPRLFDLPLGAWHFGPTYASILNGLIFIARVGVSVSLAVLLILTTAWADILKSLQVLRVPQVFTLLLSMTYRYIFLFLHTANGMFEARKSRTVGHLSGNEQRKWISASMGVLMNRSFRMSNDVYAAMMARGFTGTIHTHQDYRMSADDWMALSLATGLALIIFFVGGYIL
;
A
#
# COMPACT_ATOMS: atom_id res chain seq x y z
N MET A 1 53.61 14.23 8.76
CA MET A 1 52.47 14.91 8.11
C MET A 1 51.78 14.06 7.02
N LEU A 2 51.83 12.71 7.10
CA LEU A 2 51.30 11.78 6.09
C LEU A 2 50.21 10.82 6.61
N SER A 3 49.80 10.94 7.88
CA SER A 3 48.83 10.03 8.50
C SER A 3 47.36 10.47 8.39
N HIS A 4 47.09 11.73 8.03
CA HIS A 4 45.72 12.25 7.96
C HIS A 4 44.99 11.98 6.63
N THR A 5 45.70 11.66 5.55
CA THR A 5 45.09 11.41 4.23
C THR A 5 44.48 10.01 4.09
N ASN A 6 44.87 9.05 4.92
CA ASN A 6 44.46 7.65 4.77
C ASN A 6 43.15 7.29 5.53
N GLN A 7 42.68 8.17 6.42
CA GLN A 7 41.43 7.93 7.17
C GLN A 7 40.18 8.46 6.44
N SER A 8 40.31 9.48 5.60
CA SER A 8 39.18 10.02 4.80
C SER A 8 38.80 9.08 3.66
N THR A 9 39.79 8.50 2.97
CA THR A 9 39.58 7.53 1.88
C THR A 9 38.87 6.28 2.36
N ASN A 10 39.24 5.75 3.53
CA ASN A 10 38.66 4.52 4.09
C ASN A 10 37.17 4.67 4.53
N LYS A 11 36.73 5.87 4.92
CA LYS A 11 35.30 6.14 5.23
C LYS A 11 34.44 6.25 3.98
N GLU A 12 34.99 6.72 2.85
CA GLU A 12 34.29 6.68 1.56
C GLU A 12 34.29 5.27 0.95
N HIS A 13 35.35 4.48 1.15
CA HIS A 13 35.48 3.11 0.68
C HIS A 13 34.37 2.17 1.19
N ARG A 14 33.93 2.29 2.45
CA ARG A 14 32.79 1.52 2.98
C ARG A 14 31.41 1.94 2.43
N ARG A 15 31.27 3.14 1.86
CA ARG A 15 29.96 3.70 1.47
C ARG A 15 29.46 3.23 0.10
N GLN A 16 30.35 2.95 -0.86
CA GLN A 16 29.97 2.73 -2.27
C GLN A 16 29.51 1.29 -2.56
N PHE A 17 30.13 0.27 -1.95
CA PHE A 17 29.60 -1.10 -1.96
C PHE A 17 28.26 -1.21 -1.25
N GLY A 18 28.06 -0.41 -0.21
CA GLY A 18 26.82 -0.37 0.55
C GLY A 18 25.60 -0.01 -0.29
N TRP A 19 25.73 0.65 -1.45
CA TRP A 19 24.56 1.03 -2.25
C TRP A 19 24.06 -0.05 -3.22
N ILE A 20 24.95 -0.82 -3.87
CA ILE A 20 24.55 -2.02 -4.63
C ILE A 20 23.98 -3.07 -3.66
N GLU A 21 24.62 -3.28 -2.52
CA GLU A 21 24.12 -4.20 -1.50
C GLU A 21 22.76 -3.76 -0.95
N LYS A 22 22.55 -2.45 -0.74
CA LYS A 22 21.21 -1.91 -0.43
C LYS A 22 20.20 -2.12 -1.54
N THR A 23 20.61 -2.05 -2.80
CA THR A 23 19.72 -2.26 -3.96
C THR A 23 19.31 -3.72 -4.07
N ILE A 24 20.27 -4.65 -3.97
CA ILE A 24 20.03 -6.10 -3.91
C ILE A 24 19.15 -6.44 -2.70
N GLY A 25 19.50 -5.91 -1.53
CA GLY A 25 18.73 -6.07 -0.30
C GLY A 25 17.31 -5.54 -0.45
N GLY A 26 17.13 -4.37 -1.06
CA GLY A 26 15.81 -3.79 -1.32
C GLY A 26 14.97 -4.59 -2.33
N ILE A 27 15.60 -5.16 -3.36
CA ILE A 27 14.92 -6.06 -4.32
C ILE A 27 14.50 -7.35 -3.61
N SER A 28 15.41 -7.97 -2.85
CA SER A 28 15.13 -9.19 -2.09
C SER A 28 14.03 -8.96 -1.06
N GLU A 29 14.09 -7.85 -0.33
CA GLU A 29 13.08 -7.45 0.65
C GLU A 29 11.73 -7.15 -0.03
N ALA A 30 11.72 -6.54 -1.21
CA ALA A 30 10.49 -6.31 -1.96
C ALA A 30 9.84 -7.62 -2.41
N ILE A 31 10.65 -8.59 -2.90
CA ILE A 31 10.17 -9.93 -3.26
C ILE A 31 9.65 -10.64 -2.01
N GLU A 32 10.41 -10.65 -0.92
CA GLU A 32 10.05 -11.30 0.34
C GLU A 32 8.75 -10.72 0.90
N ARG A 33 8.61 -9.39 0.97
CA ARG A 33 7.39 -8.73 1.43
C ARG A 33 6.19 -9.03 0.54
N ALA A 34 6.38 -9.09 -0.78
CA ALA A 34 5.30 -9.40 -1.71
C ALA A 34 4.85 -10.86 -1.56
N VAL A 35 5.79 -11.80 -1.51
CA VAL A 35 5.53 -13.23 -1.27
C VAL A 35 4.88 -13.43 0.10
N PHE A 36 5.39 -12.78 1.15
CA PHE A 36 4.84 -12.86 2.50
C PHE A 36 3.40 -12.32 2.56
N THR A 37 3.10 -11.25 1.82
CA THR A 37 1.74 -10.70 1.73
C THR A 37 0.80 -11.67 1.01
N GLU A 38 1.26 -12.30 -0.07
CA GLU A 38 0.52 -13.30 -0.83
C GLU A 38 0.29 -14.60 -0.03
N GLU A 39 1.31 -15.06 0.70
CA GLU A 39 1.23 -16.22 1.59
C GLU A 39 0.27 -15.95 2.76
N HIS A 40 0.30 -14.74 3.35
CA HIS A 40 -0.67 -14.37 4.38
C HIS A 40 -2.09 -14.35 3.84
N ALA A 41 -2.31 -13.81 2.65
CA ALA A 41 -3.62 -13.81 1.99
C ALA A 41 -4.15 -15.23 1.72
N HIS A 42 -3.27 -16.21 1.50
CA HIS A 42 -3.61 -17.62 1.31
C HIS A 42 -3.77 -18.44 2.60
N LYS A 43 -3.47 -17.88 3.78
CA LYS A 43 -3.73 -18.58 5.05
C LYS A 43 -5.23 -18.76 5.29
N ALA A 44 -5.60 -19.64 6.22
CA ALA A 44 -6.99 -20.00 6.50
C ALA A 44 -7.62 -19.09 7.56
N GLY A 45 -7.91 -17.83 7.21
CA GLY A 45 -8.65 -16.88 8.05
C GLY A 45 -10.14 -16.79 7.70
N TRP A 46 -10.98 -16.30 8.63
CA TRP A 46 -12.42 -16.13 8.40
C TRP A 46 -12.72 -15.17 7.24
N LEU A 47 -12.00 -14.04 7.17
CA LEU A 47 -12.12 -13.12 6.04
C LEU A 47 -11.62 -13.73 4.72
N GLN A 48 -10.65 -14.64 4.75
CA GLN A 48 -10.03 -15.20 3.53
C GLN A 48 -10.93 -16.21 2.81
N LYS A 49 -11.93 -16.75 3.51
CA LYS A 49 -12.94 -17.64 2.92
C LYS A 49 -14.08 -16.91 2.20
N LEU A 50 -14.26 -15.62 2.49
CA LEU A 50 -15.32 -14.81 1.90
C LEU A 50 -14.99 -14.44 0.45
N ASP A 51 -16.03 -14.39 -0.38
CA ASP A 51 -15.90 -14.04 -1.78
C ASP A 51 -15.26 -12.65 -1.95
N PRO A 52 -14.26 -12.53 -2.85
CA PRO A 52 -13.54 -11.27 -3.08
C PRO A 52 -14.46 -10.08 -3.41
N ARG A 53 -15.60 -10.38 -4.05
CA ARG A 53 -16.60 -9.41 -4.52
C ARG A 53 -17.35 -8.78 -3.36
N ALA A 54 -17.85 -9.61 -2.44
CA ALA A 54 -18.51 -9.17 -1.22
C ALA A 54 -17.54 -8.40 -0.33
N LYS A 55 -16.28 -8.88 -0.21
CA LYS A 55 -15.24 -8.21 0.56
C LYS A 55 -14.91 -6.80 0.05
N LEU A 56 -14.78 -6.60 -1.27
CA LEU A 56 -14.62 -5.25 -1.83
C LEU A 56 -15.83 -4.37 -1.56
N GLY A 57 -17.05 -4.91 -1.69
CA GLY A 57 -18.28 -4.18 -1.38
C GLY A 57 -18.32 -3.71 0.08
N MET A 58 -18.04 -4.63 1.02
CA MET A 58 -17.93 -4.31 2.45
C MET A 58 -16.89 -3.22 2.69
N PHE A 59 -15.69 -3.37 2.14
CA PHE A 59 -14.62 -2.38 2.28
C PHE A 59 -15.04 -1.00 1.77
N LEU A 60 -15.63 -0.90 0.57
CA LEU A 60 -16.08 0.37 -0.01
C LEU A 60 -17.15 1.02 0.87
N VAL A 61 -18.14 0.25 1.33
CA VAL A 61 -19.21 0.76 2.21
C VAL A 61 -18.63 1.26 3.53
N THR A 62 -17.72 0.51 4.17
CA THR A 62 -17.12 0.90 5.45
C THR A 62 -16.22 2.11 5.31
N VAL A 63 -15.42 2.23 4.23
CA VAL A 63 -14.60 3.41 3.96
C VAL A 63 -15.46 4.65 3.70
N LEU A 64 -16.52 4.52 2.89
CA LEU A 64 -17.45 5.63 2.65
C LEU A 64 -18.13 6.09 3.94
N ALA A 65 -18.58 5.16 4.77
CA ALA A 65 -19.17 5.47 6.07
C ALA A 65 -18.17 6.15 7.02
N ALA A 66 -16.92 5.69 7.07
CA ALA A 66 -15.86 6.34 7.84
C ALA A 66 -15.52 7.75 7.32
N SER A 67 -15.56 7.94 5.99
CA SER A 67 -15.28 9.23 5.34
C SER A 67 -16.38 10.28 5.60
N LEU A 68 -17.65 9.85 5.60
CA LEU A 68 -18.80 10.72 5.91
C LEU A 68 -19.01 10.98 7.40
N SER A 69 -18.29 10.26 8.29
CA SER A 69 -18.38 10.44 9.73
C SER A 69 -17.73 11.76 10.18
N HIS A 70 -18.48 12.54 10.95
CA HIS A 70 -18.04 13.80 11.56
C HIS A 70 -17.80 13.68 13.08
N SER A 71 -18.12 12.53 13.68
CA SER A 71 -17.98 12.31 15.12
C SER A 71 -16.72 11.50 15.46
N LEU A 72 -15.93 12.01 16.41
CA LEU A 72 -14.75 11.32 16.94
C LEU A 72 -15.08 9.98 17.57
N PHE A 73 -16.16 9.93 18.35
CA PHE A 73 -16.61 8.72 19.03
C PHE A 73 -16.94 7.61 18.02
N MET A 74 -17.56 7.99 16.91
CA MET A 74 -17.95 7.10 15.83
C MET A 74 -16.74 6.55 15.06
N LEU A 75 -15.73 7.39 14.80
CA LEU A 75 -14.46 6.94 14.20
C LEU A 75 -13.72 5.96 15.11
N LEU A 76 -13.72 6.20 16.42
CA LEU A 76 -13.16 5.26 17.40
C LEU A 76 -13.94 3.94 17.45
N ALA A 77 -15.27 3.98 17.36
CA ALA A 77 -16.11 2.79 17.28
C ALA A 77 -15.81 1.98 16.00
N PHE A 78 -15.68 2.63 14.85
CA PHE A 78 -15.26 1.99 13.60
C PHE A 78 -13.88 1.33 13.74
N TYR A 79 -12.94 2.02 14.38
CA TYR A 79 -11.61 1.48 14.64
C TYR A 79 -11.67 0.24 15.54
N LEU A 80 -12.51 0.25 16.59
CA LEU A 80 -12.67 -0.89 17.49
C LEU A 80 -13.24 -2.11 16.75
N VAL A 81 -14.30 -1.93 15.94
CA VAL A 81 -14.87 -2.99 15.10
C VAL A 81 -13.82 -3.55 14.14
N LEU A 82 -13.03 -2.68 13.52
CA LEU A 82 -11.90 -3.05 12.67
C LEU A 82 -10.88 -3.94 13.39
N LEU A 83 -10.52 -3.59 14.63
CA LEU A 83 -9.58 -4.39 15.41
C LEU A 83 -10.16 -5.76 15.77
N LEU A 84 -11.47 -5.86 16.05
CA LEU A 84 -12.13 -7.14 16.30
C LEU A 84 -12.13 -8.03 15.05
N VAL A 85 -12.45 -7.46 13.89
CA VAL A 85 -12.41 -8.18 12.60
C VAL A 85 -10.97 -8.60 12.25
N ALA A 86 -9.99 -7.73 12.48
CA ALA A 86 -8.58 -8.05 12.27
C ALA A 86 -8.10 -9.20 13.18
N ARG A 87 -8.54 -9.20 14.45
CA ARG A 87 -8.25 -10.27 15.41
C ARG A 87 -8.90 -11.60 15.01
N GLY A 88 -10.15 -11.57 14.55
CA GLY A 88 -10.85 -12.74 14.01
C GLY A 88 -10.22 -13.28 12.71
N SER A 89 -9.50 -12.43 11.99
CA SER A 89 -8.80 -12.80 10.74
C SER A 89 -7.36 -13.27 10.95
N GLN A 90 -6.91 -13.46 12.21
CA GLN A 90 -5.56 -13.90 12.57
C GLN A 90 -4.43 -13.04 11.94
N VAL A 91 -4.69 -11.76 11.70
CA VAL A 91 -3.68 -10.84 11.17
C VAL A 91 -2.69 -10.51 12.30
N PRO A 92 -1.36 -10.47 12.04
CA PRO A 92 -0.37 -10.10 13.04
C PRO A 92 -0.62 -8.67 13.53
N PHE A 93 -1.22 -8.56 14.73
CA PHE A 93 -1.70 -7.31 15.31
C PHE A 93 -0.59 -6.28 15.52
N ASP A 94 0.61 -6.76 15.92
CA ASP A 94 1.77 -5.91 16.14
C ASP A 94 2.27 -5.26 14.84
N PHE A 95 2.30 -6.03 13.74
CA PHE A 95 2.63 -5.50 12.42
C PHE A 95 1.59 -4.51 11.92
N PHE A 96 0.30 -4.81 12.13
CA PHE A 96 -0.81 -3.97 11.69
C PHE A 96 -0.80 -2.61 12.39
N VAL A 97 -0.80 -2.60 13.73
CA VAL A 97 -0.86 -1.35 14.50
C VAL A 97 0.40 -0.53 14.30
N ARG A 98 1.59 -1.13 14.34
CA ARG A 98 2.84 -0.40 14.18
C ARG A 98 2.98 0.19 12.78
N ARG A 99 2.55 -0.51 11.73
CA ARG A 99 2.62 0.00 10.35
C ARG A 99 1.59 1.10 10.08
N VAL A 100 0.36 0.92 10.58
CA VAL A 100 -0.72 1.89 10.39
C VAL A 100 -0.45 3.15 11.21
N TRP A 101 -0.18 3.05 12.51
CA TRP A 101 -0.12 4.23 13.39
C TRP A 101 1.19 5.02 13.29
N LEU A 102 2.31 4.38 12.94
CA LEU A 102 3.63 5.03 13.03
C LEU A 102 4.00 5.83 11.77
N GLY A 103 3.48 5.46 10.59
CA GLY A 103 3.83 6.12 9.33
C GLY A 103 2.80 7.14 8.85
N ILE A 104 1.53 6.73 8.73
CA ILE A 104 0.55 7.45 7.89
C ILE A 104 -0.22 8.53 8.68
N PRO A 105 -0.73 8.29 9.90
CA PRO A 105 -1.32 9.31 10.75
C PRO A 105 -0.31 10.36 11.19
N PHE A 106 0.96 9.98 11.37
CA PHE A 106 2.04 10.92 11.67
C PHE A 106 2.23 11.91 10.51
N PHE A 107 2.30 11.42 9.27
CA PHE A 107 2.37 12.27 8.08
C PHE A 107 1.11 13.13 7.91
N ALA A 108 -0.07 12.56 8.10
CA ALA A 108 -1.33 13.30 8.05
C ALA A 108 -1.40 14.40 9.12
N GLY A 109 -0.85 14.14 10.31
CA GLY A 109 -0.68 15.11 11.38
C GLY A 109 0.19 16.29 10.97
N ILE A 110 1.34 16.04 10.32
CA ILE A 110 2.20 17.11 9.79
C ILE A 110 1.47 17.93 8.72
N VAL A 111 0.72 17.28 7.83
CA VAL A 111 -0.01 17.95 6.74
C VAL A 111 -1.15 18.82 7.26
N ILE A 112 -1.82 18.43 8.35
CA ILE A 112 -2.96 19.20 8.90
C ILE A 112 -2.51 20.38 9.77
N LEU A 113 -1.24 20.41 10.24
CA LEU A 113 -0.73 21.49 11.10
C LEU A 113 -0.98 22.88 10.51
N PRO A 114 -0.63 23.20 9.25
CA PRO A 114 -0.91 24.51 8.67
C PRO A 114 -2.41 24.86 8.68
N ALA A 115 -3.27 23.88 8.43
CA ALA A 115 -4.72 24.07 8.40
C ALA A 115 -5.31 24.36 9.80
N ILE A 116 -4.69 23.84 10.87
CA ILE A 116 -5.11 24.14 12.26
C ILE A 116 -4.80 25.61 12.61
N PHE A 117 -3.71 26.17 12.08
CA PHE A 117 -3.26 27.53 12.36
C PHE A 117 -3.85 28.62 11.44
N LEU A 118 -4.35 28.28 10.25
CA LEU A 118 -4.82 29.23 9.23
C LEU A 118 -6.33 29.55 9.26
N VAL A 119 -7.08 29.13 10.29
CA VAL A 119 -8.54 29.38 10.34
C VAL A 119 -8.82 30.83 10.77
N PRO A 120 -9.43 31.68 9.91
CA PRO A 120 -9.51 33.12 10.18
C PRO A 120 -10.44 33.51 11.34
N ASN A 121 -11.50 32.73 11.62
CA ASN A 121 -12.61 33.17 12.48
C ASN A 121 -12.97 32.12 13.55
N GLY A 122 -12.73 32.42 14.84
CA GLY A 122 -13.18 31.60 15.98
C GLY A 122 -12.59 32.09 17.32
N PRO A 123 -13.16 31.69 18.49
CA PRO A 123 -12.60 32.01 19.80
C PRO A 123 -11.26 31.27 19.99
N ARG A 124 -10.16 32.03 19.95
CA ARG A 124 -8.79 31.52 19.98
C ARG A 124 -8.31 31.29 21.41
N LEU A 125 -7.52 30.24 21.59
CA LEU A 125 -6.89 29.90 22.88
C LEU A 125 -5.66 30.77 23.19
N PHE A 126 -4.93 31.17 22.15
CA PHE A 126 -3.76 32.05 22.22
C PHE A 126 -3.76 32.89 20.94
N ASP A 127 -3.78 34.22 21.09
CA ASP A 127 -3.53 35.15 19.97
C ASP A 127 -2.03 35.45 19.93
N LEU A 128 -1.36 35.02 18.87
CA LEU A 128 -0.03 35.52 18.50
C LEU A 128 -0.20 36.52 17.36
N PRO A 129 -0.25 37.84 17.66
CA PRO A 129 -0.34 38.85 16.61
C PRO A 129 1.00 38.92 15.87
N LEU A 130 1.02 38.46 14.62
CA LEU A 130 2.12 38.66 13.67
C LEU A 130 1.59 39.58 12.54
N GLY A 131 1.50 40.88 12.84
CA GLY A 131 1.00 41.89 11.90
C GLY A 131 -0.50 41.78 11.64
N ALA A 132 -0.92 41.87 10.37
CA ALA A 132 -2.33 41.76 9.95
C ALA A 132 -2.89 40.32 10.00
N TRP A 133 -2.03 39.32 10.27
CA TRP A 133 -2.42 37.93 10.44
C TRP A 133 -2.35 37.55 11.91
N HIS A 134 -3.50 37.16 12.43
CA HIS A 134 -3.60 36.65 13.79
C HIS A 134 -3.57 35.12 13.71
N PHE A 135 -2.52 34.51 14.25
CA PHE A 135 -2.38 33.06 14.31
C PHE A 135 -2.78 32.58 15.70
N GLY A 136 -3.67 31.60 15.77
CA GLY A 136 -4.09 31.00 17.03
C GLY A 136 -4.88 29.72 16.82
N PRO A 137 -4.56 28.61 17.50
CA PRO A 137 -5.35 27.40 17.42
C PRO A 137 -6.72 27.62 18.11
N THR A 138 -7.79 27.45 17.35
CA THR A 138 -9.18 27.43 17.88
C THR A 138 -9.49 26.02 18.38
N TYR A 139 -10.27 25.87 19.46
CA TYR A 139 -10.75 24.56 19.94
C TYR A 139 -11.41 23.73 18.80
N ALA A 140 -12.20 24.40 17.95
CA ALA A 140 -12.82 23.80 16.77
C ALA A 140 -11.78 23.28 15.76
N SER A 141 -10.69 24.02 15.53
CA SER A 141 -9.62 23.61 14.61
C SER A 141 -8.86 22.38 15.12
N ILE A 142 -8.63 22.29 16.44
CA ILE A 142 -8.00 21.13 17.06
C ILE A 142 -8.90 19.89 16.94
N LEU A 143 -10.20 20.03 17.25
CA LEU A 143 -11.16 18.94 17.11
C LEU A 143 -11.28 18.45 15.66
N ASN A 144 -11.38 19.38 14.69
CA ASN A 144 -11.41 19.05 13.26
C ASN A 144 -10.11 18.37 12.80
N GLY A 145 -8.96 18.82 13.29
CA GLY A 145 -7.67 18.17 13.04
C GLY A 145 -7.62 16.74 13.60
N LEU A 146 -8.14 16.53 14.82
CA LEU A 146 -8.22 15.20 15.43
C LEU A 146 -9.16 14.27 14.63
N ILE A 147 -10.31 14.78 14.19
CA ILE A 147 -11.27 14.04 13.35
C ILE A 147 -10.61 13.64 12.03
N PHE A 148 -9.86 14.55 11.40
CA PHE A 148 -9.14 14.27 10.17
C PHE A 148 -8.10 13.17 10.36
N ILE A 149 -7.26 13.26 11.39
CA ILE A 149 -6.24 12.25 11.70
C ILE A 149 -6.90 10.89 11.96
N ALA A 150 -7.96 10.85 12.76
CA ALA A 150 -8.70 9.63 13.05
C ALA A 150 -9.33 9.02 11.78
N ARG A 151 -9.93 9.85 10.91
CA ARG A 151 -10.51 9.42 9.63
C ARG A 151 -9.45 8.80 8.70
N VAL A 152 -8.29 9.45 8.58
CA VAL A 152 -7.17 8.92 7.80
C VAL A 152 -6.69 7.60 8.40
N GLY A 153 -6.51 7.54 9.72
CA GLY A 153 -6.11 6.33 10.43
C GLY A 153 -7.04 5.14 10.19
N VAL A 154 -8.35 5.34 10.31
CA VAL A 154 -9.37 4.30 10.05
C VAL A 154 -9.37 3.85 8.59
N SER A 155 -9.33 4.79 7.65
CA SER A 155 -9.35 4.50 6.21
C SER A 155 -8.12 3.68 5.78
N VAL A 156 -6.96 4.06 6.28
CA VAL A 156 -5.69 3.38 6.02
C VAL A 156 -5.67 1.99 6.66
N SER A 157 -6.19 1.87 7.89
CA SER A 157 -6.34 0.59 8.59
C SER A 157 -7.17 -0.38 7.77
N LEU A 158 -8.32 0.07 7.24
CA LEU A 158 -9.17 -0.72 6.35
C LEU A 158 -8.40 -1.16 5.10
N ALA A 159 -7.67 -0.25 4.46
CA ALA A 159 -6.95 -0.55 3.22
C ALA A 159 -5.85 -1.59 3.45
N VAL A 160 -5.09 -1.47 4.54
CA VAL A 160 -4.06 -2.44 4.93
C VAL A 160 -4.71 -3.79 5.26
N LEU A 161 -5.84 -3.81 5.96
CA LEU A 161 -6.55 -5.03 6.28
C LEU A 161 -7.02 -5.76 5.01
N LEU A 162 -7.55 -5.02 4.02
CA LEU A 162 -7.96 -5.58 2.73
C LEU A 162 -6.79 -6.23 2.00
N ILE A 163 -5.64 -5.54 1.91
CA ILE A 163 -4.44 -6.03 1.23
C ILE A 163 -3.88 -7.29 1.90
N LEU A 164 -3.92 -7.37 3.24
CA LEU A 164 -3.41 -8.53 3.97
C LEU A 164 -4.36 -9.75 3.93
N THR A 165 -5.66 -9.52 3.72
CA THR A 165 -6.68 -10.58 3.77
C THR A 165 -7.19 -11.01 2.39
N THR A 166 -6.69 -10.42 1.30
CA THR A 166 -7.17 -10.67 -0.06
C THR A 166 -6.00 -10.86 -1.01
N ALA A 167 -5.98 -11.98 -1.72
CA ALA A 167 -4.92 -12.27 -2.68
C ALA A 167 -5.00 -11.31 -3.88
N TRP A 168 -3.87 -11.09 -4.57
CA TRP A 168 -3.85 -10.20 -5.72
C TRP A 168 -4.80 -10.65 -6.84
N ALA A 169 -4.84 -11.95 -7.12
CA ALA A 169 -5.76 -12.53 -8.10
C ALA A 169 -7.24 -12.24 -7.78
N ASP A 170 -7.58 -12.29 -6.49
CA ASP A 170 -8.92 -12.03 -5.99
C ASP A 170 -9.30 -10.55 -6.14
N ILE A 171 -8.37 -9.63 -5.88
CA ILE A 171 -8.55 -8.19 -6.12
C ILE A 171 -8.84 -7.92 -7.61
N LEU A 172 -8.04 -8.50 -8.51
CA LEU A 172 -8.24 -8.35 -9.96
C LEU A 172 -9.62 -8.85 -10.41
N LYS A 173 -10.09 -9.95 -9.83
CA LYS A 173 -11.41 -10.48 -10.13
C LYS A 173 -12.52 -9.57 -9.62
N SER A 174 -12.37 -9.00 -8.43
CA SER A 174 -13.36 -8.05 -7.90
C SER A 174 -13.45 -6.77 -8.73
N LEU A 175 -12.36 -6.34 -9.38
CA LEU A 175 -12.40 -5.24 -10.36
C LEU A 175 -13.30 -5.57 -11.57
N GLN A 176 -13.36 -6.83 -12.01
CA GLN A 176 -14.26 -7.24 -13.12
C GLN A 176 -15.74 -7.04 -12.75
N VAL A 177 -16.11 -7.19 -11.48
CA VAL A 177 -17.48 -6.93 -10.99
C VAL A 177 -17.81 -5.45 -11.02
N LEU A 178 -16.82 -4.59 -10.78
CA LEU A 178 -16.95 -3.14 -10.90
C LEU A 178 -17.01 -2.67 -12.37
N ARG A 179 -17.26 -3.60 -13.32
CA ARG A 179 -17.33 -3.36 -14.77
C ARG A 179 -16.03 -2.80 -15.37
N VAL A 180 -14.88 -3.06 -14.73
CA VAL A 180 -13.59 -2.74 -15.34
C VAL A 180 -13.38 -3.62 -16.58
N PRO A 181 -13.05 -3.05 -17.76
CA PRO A 181 -12.83 -3.82 -18.97
C PRO A 181 -11.76 -4.90 -18.79
N GLN A 182 -11.98 -6.07 -19.40
CA GLN A 182 -11.10 -7.24 -19.25
C GLN A 182 -9.63 -6.93 -19.63
N VAL A 183 -9.42 -6.04 -20.61
CA VAL A 183 -8.09 -5.58 -21.04
C VAL A 183 -7.28 -5.03 -19.87
N PHE A 184 -7.89 -4.22 -18.99
CA PHE A 184 -7.18 -3.69 -17.81
C PHE A 184 -6.82 -4.79 -16.82
N THR A 185 -7.74 -5.73 -16.56
CA THR A 185 -7.45 -6.84 -15.64
C THR A 185 -6.36 -7.76 -16.18
N LEU A 186 -6.33 -7.98 -17.50
CA LEU A 186 -5.26 -8.69 -18.20
C LEU A 186 -3.93 -7.96 -18.06
N LEU A 187 -3.89 -6.66 -18.38
CA LEU A 187 -2.67 -5.84 -18.26
C LEU A 187 -2.12 -5.87 -16.83
N LEU A 188 -2.99 -5.73 -15.83
CA LEU A 188 -2.58 -5.73 -14.42
C LEU A 188 -2.13 -7.12 -13.96
N SER A 189 -2.80 -8.19 -14.39
CA SER A 189 -2.40 -9.58 -14.14
C SER A 189 -1.02 -9.88 -14.71
N MET A 190 -0.77 -9.45 -15.95
CA MET A 190 0.53 -9.66 -16.60
C MET A 190 1.62 -8.80 -16.00
N THR A 191 1.30 -7.55 -15.66
CA THR A 191 2.24 -6.66 -14.97
C THR A 191 2.71 -7.29 -13.66
N TYR A 192 1.78 -7.80 -12.85
CA TYR A 192 2.11 -8.50 -11.59
C TYR A 192 2.96 -9.75 -11.83
N ARG A 193 2.61 -10.60 -12.80
CA ARG A 193 3.42 -11.79 -13.13
C ARG A 193 4.83 -11.41 -13.56
N TYR A 194 4.99 -10.41 -14.42
CA TYR A 194 6.27 -10.04 -15.00
C TYR A 194 7.13 -9.16 -14.09
N ILE A 195 6.56 -8.44 -13.11
CA ILE A 195 7.37 -7.68 -12.14
C ILE A 195 8.30 -8.60 -11.36
N PHE A 196 7.83 -9.77 -10.92
CA PHE A 196 8.67 -10.76 -10.22
C PHE A 196 9.74 -11.36 -11.13
N LEU A 197 9.38 -11.67 -12.39
CA LEU A 197 10.34 -12.18 -13.36
C LEU A 197 11.46 -11.16 -13.62
N PHE A 198 11.12 -9.87 -13.75
CA PHE A 198 12.10 -8.82 -13.95
C PHE A 198 12.91 -8.52 -12.69
N LEU A 199 12.31 -8.57 -11.50
CA LEU A 199 13.05 -8.45 -10.24
C LEU A 199 14.06 -9.60 -10.08
N HIS A 200 13.67 -10.84 -10.38
CA HIS A 200 14.59 -11.98 -10.36
C HIS A 200 15.71 -11.83 -11.39
N THR A 201 15.37 -11.38 -12.60
CA THR A 201 16.36 -11.11 -13.65
C THR A 201 17.34 -10.01 -13.24
N ALA A 202 16.83 -8.91 -12.69
CA ALA A 202 17.65 -7.81 -12.20
C ALA A 202 18.57 -8.29 -11.08
N ASN A 203 18.05 -9.05 -10.11
CA ASN A 203 18.86 -9.61 -9.04
C ASN A 203 20.00 -10.49 -9.57
N GLY A 204 19.70 -11.36 -10.55
CA GLY A 204 20.72 -12.16 -11.24
C GLY A 204 21.78 -11.32 -11.97
N MET A 205 21.42 -10.18 -12.55
CA MET A 205 22.38 -9.24 -13.15
C MET A 205 23.29 -8.59 -12.10
N PHE A 206 22.74 -8.21 -10.95
CA PHE A 206 23.52 -7.67 -9.83
C PHE A 206 24.48 -8.72 -9.24
N GLU A 207 24.02 -9.95 -9.01
CA GLU A 207 24.85 -11.04 -8.51
C GLU A 207 25.94 -11.44 -9.50
N ALA A 208 25.61 -11.55 -10.80
CA ALA A 208 26.61 -11.80 -11.84
C ALA A 208 27.68 -10.70 -11.91
N ARG A 209 27.28 -9.43 -11.68
CA ARG A 209 28.23 -8.32 -11.61
C ARG A 209 29.12 -8.41 -10.38
N LYS A 210 28.56 -8.77 -9.22
CA LYS A 210 29.28 -8.98 -7.96
C LYS A 210 30.32 -10.09 -8.09
N SER A 211 29.96 -11.20 -8.74
CA SER A 211 30.88 -12.32 -8.97
C SER A 211 32.05 -11.97 -9.90
N ARG A 212 31.84 -11.10 -10.91
CA ARG A 212 32.88 -10.74 -11.89
C ARG A 212 33.81 -9.62 -11.45
N THR A 213 33.44 -8.84 -10.44
CA THR A 213 34.19 -7.63 -10.08
C THR A 213 34.90 -7.86 -8.75
N VAL A 214 36.23 -7.88 -8.79
CA VAL A 214 37.07 -7.90 -7.58
C VAL A 214 37.57 -6.47 -7.35
N GLY A 215 37.10 -5.81 -6.29
CA GLY A 215 37.51 -4.43 -5.95
C GLY A 215 36.42 -3.36 -6.15
N HIS A 216 36.68 -2.16 -5.66
CA HIS A 216 35.72 -1.04 -5.60
C HIS A 216 35.61 -0.35 -6.97
N LEU A 217 34.38 -0.01 -7.37
CA LEU A 217 34.11 0.79 -8.57
C LEU A 217 33.91 2.25 -8.18
N SER A 218 34.35 3.17 -9.04
CA SER A 218 33.99 4.57 -8.86
C SER A 218 32.47 4.78 -9.03
N GLY A 219 31.90 5.77 -8.35
CA GLY A 219 30.46 6.07 -8.46
C GLY A 219 29.99 6.33 -9.91
N ASN A 220 30.87 6.82 -10.79
CA ASN A 220 30.57 7.02 -12.21
C ASN A 220 30.46 5.71 -12.98
N GLU A 221 31.35 4.75 -12.74
CA GLU A 221 31.27 3.42 -13.35
C GLU A 221 30.04 2.66 -12.89
N GLN A 222 29.68 2.79 -11.61
CA GLN A 222 28.46 2.22 -11.05
C GLN A 222 27.21 2.76 -11.73
N ARG A 223 27.10 4.09 -11.89
CA ARG A 223 25.98 4.73 -12.60
C ARG A 223 25.91 4.29 -14.06
N LYS A 224 27.06 4.18 -14.74
CA LYS A 224 27.14 3.70 -16.13
C LYS A 224 26.71 2.25 -16.27
N TRP A 225 27.07 1.39 -15.31
CA TRP A 225 26.63 0.00 -15.32
C TRP A 225 25.13 -0.13 -15.04
N ILE A 226 24.56 0.70 -14.17
CA ILE A 226 23.11 0.70 -13.89
C ILE A 226 22.34 1.17 -15.11
N SER A 227 22.75 2.26 -15.76
CA SER A 227 22.08 2.73 -16.97
C SER A 227 22.13 1.68 -18.09
N ALA A 228 23.28 1.00 -18.24
CA ALA A 228 23.41 -0.13 -19.17
C ALA A 228 22.48 -1.30 -18.77
N SER A 229 22.41 -1.63 -17.49
CA SER A 229 21.56 -2.72 -16.97
C SER A 229 20.07 -2.42 -17.18
N MET A 230 19.64 -1.17 -16.95
CA MET A 230 18.28 -0.73 -17.25
C MET A 230 17.98 -0.85 -18.75
N GLY A 231 18.90 -0.46 -19.62
CA GLY A 231 18.75 -0.63 -21.08
C GLY A 231 18.61 -2.09 -21.50
N VAL A 232 19.42 -2.99 -20.92
CA VAL A 232 19.32 -4.44 -21.17
C VAL A 232 17.98 -5.00 -20.67
N LEU A 233 17.54 -4.60 -19.48
CA LEU A 233 16.27 -5.06 -18.91
C LEU A 233 15.08 -4.56 -19.74
N MET A 234 15.14 -3.33 -20.24
CA MET A 234 14.14 -2.76 -21.15
C MET A 234 14.09 -3.48 -22.49
N ASN A 235 15.25 -3.76 -23.11
CA ASN A 235 15.27 -4.53 -24.36
C ASN A 235 14.68 -5.94 -24.15
N ARG A 236 15.03 -6.57 -23.02
CA ARG A 236 14.47 -7.87 -22.64
C ARG A 236 12.97 -7.82 -22.41
N SER A 237 12.42 -6.75 -21.81
CA SER A 237 10.98 -6.62 -21.60
C SER A 237 10.21 -6.47 -22.91
N PHE A 238 10.74 -5.71 -23.87
CA PHE A 238 10.14 -5.61 -25.22
C PHE A 238 10.15 -6.93 -25.96
N ARG A 239 11.28 -7.65 -25.95
CA ARG A 239 11.36 -9.00 -26.56
C ARG A 239 10.37 -9.96 -25.91
N MET A 240 10.34 -9.99 -24.57
CA MET A 240 9.41 -10.82 -23.81
C MET A 240 7.95 -10.49 -24.15
N SER A 241 7.60 -9.21 -24.30
CA SER A 241 6.25 -8.79 -24.68
C SER A 241 5.85 -9.39 -26.04
N ASN A 242 6.75 -9.35 -27.03
CA ASN A 242 6.50 -9.93 -28.35
C ASN A 242 6.38 -11.46 -28.28
N ASP A 243 7.28 -12.13 -27.54
CA ASP A 243 7.28 -13.58 -27.39
C ASP A 243 5.99 -14.07 -26.70
N VAL A 244 5.56 -13.37 -25.65
CA VAL A 244 4.33 -13.66 -24.91
C VAL A 244 3.10 -13.43 -25.78
N TYR A 245 3.06 -12.32 -26.52
CA TYR A 245 1.98 -12.03 -27.44
C TYR A 245 1.88 -13.08 -28.55
N ALA A 246 3.01 -13.48 -29.15
CA ALA A 246 3.05 -14.55 -30.15
C ALA A 246 2.56 -15.88 -29.56
N ALA A 247 2.96 -16.22 -28.33
CA ALA A 247 2.50 -17.42 -27.64
C ALA A 247 0.99 -17.38 -27.31
N MET A 248 0.45 -16.20 -26.97
CA MET A 248 -0.99 -16.01 -26.78
C MET A 248 -1.75 -16.24 -28.09
N MET A 249 -1.29 -15.64 -29.18
CA MET A 249 -1.90 -15.80 -30.50
C MET A 249 -1.90 -17.27 -30.95
N ALA A 250 -0.78 -17.99 -30.73
CA ALA A 250 -0.66 -19.42 -31.03
C ALA A 250 -1.62 -20.30 -30.21
N ARG A 251 -2.04 -19.84 -29.02
CA ARG A 251 -3.03 -20.51 -28.16
C ARG A 251 -4.47 -20.09 -28.44
N GLY A 252 -4.71 -19.31 -29.50
CA GLY A 252 -6.05 -18.86 -29.89
C GLY A 252 -6.56 -17.68 -29.06
N PHE A 253 -5.69 -16.75 -28.66
CA PHE A 253 -6.10 -15.56 -27.92
C PHE A 253 -7.03 -14.66 -28.74
N THR A 254 -8.27 -14.48 -28.28
CA THR A 254 -9.31 -13.69 -28.94
C THR A 254 -9.46 -12.28 -28.35
N GLY A 255 -8.45 -11.78 -27.61
CA GLY A 255 -8.53 -10.49 -26.90
C GLY A 255 -9.09 -10.58 -25.48
N THR A 256 -9.58 -11.76 -25.08
CA THR A 256 -10.15 -12.01 -23.74
C THR A 256 -9.45 -13.20 -23.09
N ILE A 257 -9.12 -13.07 -21.79
CA ILE A 257 -8.60 -14.20 -21.00
C ILE A 257 -9.74 -14.74 -20.15
N HIS A 258 -10.06 -16.01 -20.37
CA HIS A 258 -11.01 -16.74 -19.53
C HIS A 258 -10.23 -17.38 -18.38
N THR A 259 -10.41 -16.86 -17.17
CA THR A 259 -9.81 -17.43 -15.96
C THR A 259 -10.73 -18.52 -15.40
N HIS A 260 -10.26 -19.76 -15.32
CA HIS A 260 -11.00 -20.93 -14.81
C HIS A 260 -11.13 -20.96 -13.27
N GLN A 261 -11.45 -19.83 -12.64
CA GLN A 261 -11.82 -19.82 -11.23
C GLN A 261 -13.28 -19.40 -11.11
N ASP A 262 -14.14 -20.37 -10.84
CA ASP A 262 -15.53 -20.11 -10.49
C ASP A 262 -15.61 -19.89 -8.98
N TYR A 263 -15.76 -18.63 -8.57
CA TYR A 263 -16.13 -18.32 -7.19
C TYR A 263 -17.64 -18.17 -7.17
N ARG A 264 -18.30 -18.97 -6.35
CA ARG A 264 -19.74 -18.94 -6.15
C ARG A 264 -20.00 -18.17 -4.86
N MET A 265 -20.76 -17.08 -4.96
CA MET A 265 -21.23 -16.36 -3.78
C MET A 265 -22.05 -17.31 -2.93
N SER A 266 -21.53 -17.62 -1.75
CA SER A 266 -22.21 -18.41 -0.75
C SER A 266 -23.18 -17.52 0.05
N ALA A 267 -24.14 -18.14 0.74
CA ALA A 267 -25.05 -17.42 1.64
C ALA A 267 -24.29 -16.66 2.74
N ASP A 268 -23.14 -17.18 3.17
CA ASP A 268 -22.25 -16.56 4.15
C ASP A 268 -21.69 -15.21 3.68
N ASP A 269 -21.46 -15.06 2.36
CA ASP A 269 -20.96 -13.82 1.77
C ASP A 269 -22.00 -12.70 1.82
N TRP A 270 -23.26 -13.07 1.58
CA TRP A 270 -24.40 -12.16 1.68
C TRP A 270 -24.68 -11.76 3.12
N MET A 271 -24.57 -12.69 4.06
CA MET A 271 -24.67 -12.38 5.49
C MET A 271 -23.58 -11.42 5.92
N ALA A 272 -22.31 -11.68 5.57
CA ALA A 272 -21.21 -10.79 5.91
C ALA A 272 -21.39 -9.38 5.31
N LEU A 273 -21.80 -9.29 4.04
CA LEU A 273 -22.10 -8.02 3.39
C LEU A 273 -23.22 -7.26 4.11
N SER A 274 -24.34 -7.93 4.40
CA SER A 274 -25.48 -7.32 5.10
C SER A 274 -25.11 -6.84 6.50
N LEU A 275 -24.28 -7.59 7.22
CA LEU A 275 -23.83 -7.25 8.56
C LEU A 275 -22.90 -6.02 8.53
N ALA A 276 -21.96 -5.98 7.58
CA ALA A 276 -21.06 -4.85 7.41
C ALA A 276 -21.82 -3.58 6.99
N THR A 277 -22.77 -3.70 6.07
CA THR A 277 -23.63 -2.58 5.66
C THR A 277 -24.55 -2.13 6.80
N GLY A 278 -25.14 -3.06 7.55
CA GLY A 278 -25.97 -2.77 8.72
C GLY A 278 -25.19 -2.04 9.81
N LEU A 279 -23.99 -2.52 10.15
CA LEU A 279 -23.10 -1.84 11.10
C LEU A 279 -22.72 -0.44 10.61
N ALA A 280 -22.33 -0.30 9.33
CA ALA A 280 -21.96 1.00 8.77
C ALA A 280 -23.13 2.01 8.83
N LEU A 281 -24.36 1.56 8.55
CA LEU A 281 -25.56 2.39 8.62
C LEU A 281 -25.96 2.73 10.06
N ILE A 282 -25.94 1.77 10.99
CA ILE A 282 -26.25 2.02 12.40
C ILE A 282 -25.27 3.06 12.95
N ILE A 283 -23.98 2.86 12.70
CA ILE A 283 -22.94 3.78 13.16
C ILE A 283 -23.16 5.17 12.53
N PHE A 284 -23.53 5.25 11.24
CA PHE A 284 -23.85 6.50 10.55
C PHE A 284 -25.08 7.23 11.12
N PHE A 285 -26.20 6.54 11.30
CA PHE A 285 -27.41 7.12 11.86
C PHE A 285 -27.23 7.56 13.31
N VAL A 286 -26.53 6.77 14.12
CA VAL A 286 -26.19 7.15 15.50
C VAL A 286 -25.27 8.36 15.53
N GLY A 287 -24.33 8.47 14.59
CA GLY A 287 -23.49 9.67 14.45
C GLY A 287 -24.25 10.92 14.03
N GLY A 288 -25.28 10.78 13.19
CA GLY A 288 -26.18 11.88 12.82
C GLY A 288 -27.10 12.33 13.94
N TYR A 289 -27.40 11.46 14.92
CA TYR A 289 -28.23 11.77 16.09
C TYR A 289 -27.44 12.39 17.27
N ILE A 290 -26.11 12.28 17.27
CA ILE A 290 -25.22 12.75 18.35
C ILE A 290 -24.65 14.16 18.07
N LEU A 291 -25.04 14.78 16.96
CA LEU A 291 -24.66 16.15 16.56
C LEU A 291 -25.82 17.12 16.82
#